data_AF-A0A9D4JJA2-F1
#
_entry.id   AF-A0A9D4JJA2-F1
#
_cell.length_a   1.000
_cell.length_b   1.000
_cell.length_c   1.000
_cell.angle_alpha   90.00
_cell.angle_beta   90.00
_cell.angle_gamma   90.00
#
_symmetry.space_group_name_H-M   'P 1'
#
loop_
_entity.id
_entity.type
_entity.pdbx_description
1 polymer ?
#
loop_
_entity_poly.entity_id
_entity_poly.type
_entity_poly.pdbx_seq_one_letter_code
_entity_poly.pdbx_strand_id
1 'polypeptide(L)'
;MCKLSFSANGYEFNEVFVIPESDQANMTLFTEHPMWDVFDTQASSEQYRPSWQVIFGFKLKRKPEYVIVNVLLPILFLSVLNMLVFLLVPESGERIAYCITVLLSIAVFMTIDSAMLPRTSKPATIISFTLMIDIALSSAITVMAILNLRIYIKDPDSPVPKWMIAIYRILTCALCRKRKMGPL
;
A
#
# COMPACT_ATOMS: atom_id res chain seq x y z
N MET A 1 -19.35 -3.06 8.87
CA MET A 1 -20.31 -2.97 9.98
C MET A 1 -19.83 -3.90 11.07
N CYS A 2 -19.55 -3.37 12.24
CA CYS A 2 -19.13 -4.13 13.42
C CYS A 2 -20.33 -4.25 14.36
N LYS A 3 -20.55 -5.42 14.97
CA LYS A 3 -21.69 -5.67 15.86
C LYS A 3 -21.17 -6.04 17.25
N LEU A 4 -21.69 -5.39 18.29
CA LEU A 4 -21.48 -5.74 19.68
C LEU A 4 -22.79 -6.32 20.22
N SER A 5 -22.75 -7.55 20.74
CA SER A 5 -23.91 -8.24 21.29
C SER A 5 -23.79 -8.34 22.81
N PHE A 6 -24.81 -7.90 23.53
CA PHE A 6 -24.94 -8.03 24.98
C PHE A 6 -26.09 -8.98 25.29
N SER A 7 -25.84 -10.01 26.08
CA SER A 7 -26.83 -11.00 26.49
C SER A 7 -26.78 -11.22 28.00
N ALA A 8 -27.93 -11.45 28.61
CA ALA A 8 -28.03 -11.83 30.01
C ALA A 8 -27.73 -13.34 30.15
N ASN A 9 -26.53 -13.68 30.58
CA ASN A 9 -26.13 -15.07 30.77
C ASN A 9 -26.85 -15.68 31.99
N GLY A 10 -27.38 -16.90 31.82
CA GLY A 10 -28.05 -17.64 32.90
C GLY A 10 -29.56 -17.41 33.03
N TYR A 11 -30.14 -16.57 32.17
CA TYR A 11 -31.59 -16.33 32.10
C TYR A 11 -32.15 -16.80 30.76
N GLU A 12 -33.34 -17.37 30.78
CA GLU A 12 -34.08 -17.72 29.57
C GLU A 12 -34.78 -16.50 28.96
N PHE A 13 -35.12 -16.62 27.67
CA PHE A 13 -35.82 -15.57 26.92
C PHE A 13 -37.20 -15.17 27.50
N ASN A 14 -37.76 -15.98 28.41
CA ASN A 14 -39.03 -15.68 29.08
C ASN A 14 -38.86 -15.01 30.46
N GLU A 15 -37.64 -14.99 31.00
CA GLU A 15 -37.37 -14.48 32.35
C GLU A 15 -36.93 -13.01 32.31
N VAL A 16 -36.06 -12.67 31.35
CA VAL A 16 -35.48 -11.33 31.22
C VAL A 16 -35.56 -10.84 29.78
N PHE A 17 -36.24 -9.71 29.58
CA PHE A 17 -36.33 -9.02 28.31
C PHE A 17 -35.41 -7.80 28.32
N VAL A 18 -34.48 -7.73 27.36
CA VAL A 18 -33.56 -6.61 27.23
C VAL A 18 -33.91 -5.84 25.96
N ILE A 19 -34.34 -4.59 26.14
CA ILE A 19 -34.75 -3.69 25.06
C ILE A 19 -33.86 -2.45 25.14
N PRO A 20 -33.30 -1.97 24.02
CA PRO A 20 -32.54 -0.73 24.03
C PRO A 20 -33.45 0.47 24.34
N GLU A 21 -32.93 1.46 25.06
CA GLU A 21 -33.64 2.70 25.37
C GLU A 21 -33.91 3.54 24.10
N SER A 22 -33.00 3.46 23.12
CA SER A 22 -33.08 4.17 21.84
C SER A 22 -32.53 3.33 20.70
N ASP A 23 -33.01 3.57 19.48
CA ASP A 23 -32.55 2.89 18.25
C ASP A 23 -31.12 3.26 17.84
N GLN A 24 -30.53 4.30 18.45
CA GLN A 24 -29.17 4.76 18.20
C GLN A 24 -28.35 4.77 19.50
N ALA A 25 -27.04 4.64 19.36
CA ALA A 25 -26.13 4.74 20.50
C ALA A 25 -25.91 6.21 20.88
N ASN A 26 -25.93 6.51 22.18
CA ASN A 26 -25.65 7.86 22.66
C ASN A 26 -24.16 8.19 22.50
N MET A 27 -23.84 9.20 21.70
CA MET A 27 -22.47 9.62 21.38
C MET A 27 -22.04 10.91 22.11
N THR A 28 -22.79 11.38 23.10
CA THR A 28 -22.51 12.64 23.82
C THR A 28 -21.13 12.70 24.51
N LEU A 29 -20.65 11.56 25.01
CA LEU A 29 -19.33 11.42 25.64
C LEU A 29 -18.31 10.75 24.71
N PHE A 30 -18.61 10.66 23.42
CA PHE A 30 -17.72 10.03 22.45
C PHE A 30 -16.53 10.95 22.17
N THR A 31 -15.32 10.38 22.24
CA THR A 31 -14.10 11.05 21.77
C THR A 31 -13.78 10.56 20.37
N GLU A 32 -13.59 11.50 19.43
CA GLU A 32 -13.31 11.16 18.04
C GLU A 32 -12.02 10.35 17.88
N HIS A 33 -12.08 9.33 17.03
CA HIS A 33 -10.91 8.52 16.70
C HIS A 33 -10.17 9.11 15.48
N PRO A 34 -8.83 9.18 15.50
CA PRO A 34 -8.05 9.78 14.40
C PRO A 34 -8.08 8.95 13.11
N MET A 35 -8.27 7.63 13.21
CA MET A 35 -8.24 6.72 12.04
C MET A 35 -9.63 6.30 11.55
N TRP A 36 -10.65 6.43 12.39
CA TRP A 36 -11.98 5.87 12.14
C TRP A 36 -13.04 6.90 12.46
N ASP A 37 -13.99 7.02 11.56
CA ASP A 37 -15.16 7.87 11.71
C ASP A 37 -16.39 6.98 11.95
N VAL A 38 -17.21 7.33 12.93
CA VAL A 38 -18.45 6.61 13.26
C VAL A 38 -19.57 7.34 12.55
N PHE A 39 -19.99 6.82 11.39
CA PHE A 39 -20.97 7.53 10.56
C PHE A 39 -22.41 7.13 10.85
N ASP A 40 -22.63 5.97 11.47
CA ASP A 40 -23.96 5.46 11.76
C ASP A 40 -23.91 4.43 12.91
N THR A 41 -24.93 4.46 13.75
CA THR A 41 -25.09 3.54 14.88
C THR A 41 -26.52 3.04 14.92
N GLN A 42 -26.70 1.75 15.19
CA GLN A 42 -28.00 1.12 15.29
C GLN A 42 -28.03 0.22 16.51
N ALA A 43 -29.11 0.25 17.28
CA ALA A 43 -29.38 -0.65 18.39
C ALA A 43 -30.64 -1.45 18.08
N SER A 44 -30.57 -2.77 18.24
CA SER A 44 -31.72 -3.64 18.04
C SER A 44 -31.69 -4.81 19.02
N SER A 45 -32.83 -5.19 19.57
CA SER A 45 -32.97 -6.42 20.35
C SER A 45 -33.33 -7.59 19.43
N GLU A 46 -32.57 -8.68 19.50
CA GLU A 46 -32.85 -9.93 18.80
C GLU A 46 -33.00 -11.08 19.81
N GLN A 47 -33.86 -12.05 19.51
CA GLN A 47 -33.98 -13.25 20.32
C GLN A 47 -32.90 -14.26 19.90
N TYR A 48 -32.01 -14.64 20.82
CA TYR A 48 -30.93 -15.58 20.56
C TYR A 48 -30.91 -16.69 21.62
N ARG A 49 -31.50 -17.85 21.28
CA ARG A 49 -31.68 -18.96 22.24
C ARG A 49 -30.35 -19.30 22.93
N PRO A 50 -30.28 -19.33 24.27
CA PRO A 50 -31.41 -19.40 25.21
C PRO A 50 -31.98 -18.05 25.73
N SER A 51 -31.41 -16.89 25.38
CA SER A 51 -31.70 -15.58 26.02
C SER A 51 -32.10 -14.47 25.03
N TRP A 52 -32.50 -13.30 25.55
CA TRP A 52 -32.57 -12.08 24.74
C TRP A 52 -31.18 -11.44 24.62
N GLN A 53 -30.84 -10.96 23.42
CA GLN A 53 -29.62 -10.19 23.20
C GLN A 53 -29.93 -8.82 22.60
N VAL A 54 -29.19 -7.79 23.02
CA VAL A 54 -29.17 -6.47 22.39
C VAL A 54 -27.93 -6.35 21.54
N ILE A 55 -28.11 -5.96 20.28
CA ILE A 55 -27.05 -5.80 19.30
C ILE A 55 -26.89 -4.31 19.00
N PHE A 56 -25.69 -3.80 19.25
CA PHE A 56 -25.26 -2.48 18.80
C PHE A 56 -24.40 -2.63 17.55
N GLY A 57 -24.93 -2.17 16.42
CA GLY A 57 -24.24 -2.08 15.14
C GLY A 57 -23.56 -0.73 14.98
N PHE A 58 -22.24 -0.74 14.77
CA PHE A 58 -21.45 0.44 14.43
C PHE A 58 -21.00 0.36 12.98
N LYS A 59 -21.30 1.41 12.21
CA LYS A 59 -20.73 1.57 10.88
C LYS A 59 -19.56 2.55 10.96
N LEU A 60 -18.37 1.97 10.79
CA LEU A 60 -17.09 2.68 10.85
C LEU A 60 -16.58 2.93 9.43
N LYS A 61 -16.08 4.13 9.18
CA LYS A 61 -15.41 4.53 7.93
C LYS A 61 -13.95 4.90 8.23
N ARG A 62 -13.00 4.43 7.42
CA ARG A 62 -11.58 4.74 7.61
C ARG A 62 -11.26 6.15 7.09
N LYS A 63 -10.56 6.96 7.88
CA LYS A 63 -10.02 8.26 7.45
C LYS A 63 -8.73 8.04 6.64
N PRO A 64 -8.62 8.53 5.39
CA PRO A 64 -7.48 8.23 4.52
C PRO A 64 -6.23 9.08 4.79
N GLU A 65 -6.36 10.19 5.52
CA GLU A 65 -5.30 11.20 5.71
C GLU A 65 -4.00 10.60 6.24
N TYR A 66 -4.09 9.78 7.28
CA TYR A 66 -2.92 9.11 7.87
C TYR A 66 -2.23 8.18 6.87
N VAL A 67 -2.99 7.49 6.02
CA VAL A 67 -2.46 6.56 5.02
C VAL A 67 -1.77 7.34 3.89
N ILE A 68 -2.34 8.46 3.46
CA ILE A 68 -1.73 9.29 2.42
C ILE A 68 -0.36 9.81 2.89
N VAL A 69 -0.29 10.37 4.11
CA VAL A 69 0.98 10.95 4.59
C VAL A 69 2.02 9.88 4.94
N ASN A 70 1.63 8.74 5.52
CA ASN A 70 2.60 7.75 6.01
C ASN A 70 2.92 6.63 5.02
N VAL A 71 2.13 6.46 3.95
CA VAL A 71 2.37 5.44 2.92
C VAL A 71 2.71 6.08 1.58
N LEU A 72 1.91 7.06 1.11
CA LEU A 72 2.13 7.65 -0.21
C LEU A 72 3.40 8.49 -0.28
N LEU A 73 3.67 9.30 0.75
CA LEU A 73 4.85 10.16 0.77
C LEU A 73 6.15 9.34 0.73
N PRO A 74 6.36 8.30 1.58
CA PRO A 74 7.53 7.44 1.46
C PRO A 74 7.70 6.76 0.09
N ILE A 75 6.60 6.28 -0.52
CA ILE A 75 6.63 5.67 -1.86
C ILE A 75 7.13 6.68 -2.92
N LEU A 76 6.67 7.94 -2.85
CA LEU A 76 7.14 8.99 -3.75
C LEU A 76 8.64 9.27 -3.56
N PHE A 77 9.11 9.33 -2.30
CA PHE A 77 10.54 9.51 -2.01
C PHE A 77 11.39 8.34 -2.54
N LEU A 78 10.95 7.10 -2.33
CA LEU A 78 11.62 5.91 -2.86
C LEU A 78 11.67 5.91 -4.39
N SER A 79 10.59 6.33 -5.05
CA SER A 79 10.55 6.45 -6.52
C SER A 79 11.60 7.43 -7.04
N VAL A 80 11.75 8.59 -6.38
CA VAL A 80 12.78 9.59 -6.72
C VAL A 80 14.19 9.06 -6.47
N LEU A 81 14.44 8.41 -5.32
CA LEU A 81 15.73 7.79 -5.00
C LEU A 81 16.11 6.70 -6.01
N ASN A 82 15.14 5.92 -6.46
CA ASN A 82 15.33 4.92 -7.50
C ASN A 82 15.71 5.54 -8.85
N MET A 83 15.14 6.69 -9.22
CA MET A 83 15.51 7.41 -10.45
C MET A 83 16.92 8.01 -10.36
N LEU A 84 17.32 8.49 -9.18
CA LEU A 84 18.64 9.04 -8.90
C LEU A 84 19.78 8.03 -9.11
N VAL A 85 19.53 6.71 -9.01
CA VAL A 85 20.52 5.65 -9.31
C VAL A 85 21.08 5.77 -10.74
N PHE A 86 20.26 6.23 -11.68
CA PHE A 86 20.67 6.39 -13.08
C PHE A 86 21.42 7.70 -13.34
N LEU A 87 21.23 8.72 -12.50
CA LEU A 87 21.94 9.98 -12.60
C LEU A 87 23.36 9.90 -12.03
N LEU A 88 23.62 8.93 -11.14
CA LEU A 88 24.94 8.76 -10.53
C LEU A 88 25.91 8.08 -11.50
N VAL A 89 26.94 8.82 -11.91
CA VAL A 89 27.99 8.39 -12.85
C VAL A 89 28.74 7.17 -12.30
N PRO A 90 28.97 6.12 -13.11
CA PRO A 90 29.46 4.81 -12.66
C PRO A 90 30.91 4.74 -12.17
N GLU A 91 31.67 5.84 -12.22
CA GLU A 91 33.10 5.90 -11.88
C GLU A 91 33.38 5.84 -10.37
N SER A 92 32.38 6.16 -9.53
CA SER A 92 32.55 6.17 -8.08
C SER A 92 32.08 4.84 -7.46
N GLY A 93 32.92 4.19 -6.66
CA GLY A 93 32.55 3.04 -5.83
C GLY A 93 31.34 3.32 -4.91
N GLU A 94 31.01 4.60 -4.71
CA GLU A 94 29.81 5.10 -4.06
C GLU A 94 28.51 4.62 -4.72
N ARG A 95 28.50 4.28 -6.02
CA ARG A 95 27.30 3.76 -6.69
C ARG A 95 26.85 2.41 -6.15
N ILE A 96 27.79 1.53 -5.81
CA ILE A 96 27.46 0.22 -5.23
C ILE A 96 26.92 0.41 -3.81
N ALA A 97 27.56 1.27 -3.02
CA ALA A 97 27.07 1.63 -1.69
C ALA A 97 25.66 2.23 -1.76
N TYR A 98 25.40 3.15 -2.70
CA TYR A 98 24.08 3.71 -2.96
C TYR A 98 23.05 2.63 -3.30
N CYS A 99 23.35 1.73 -4.24
CA CYS A 99 22.47 0.61 -4.59
C CYS A 99 22.11 -0.28 -3.38
N ILE A 100 23.08 -0.57 -2.50
CA ILE A 100 22.83 -1.36 -1.28
C ILE A 100 21.92 -0.59 -0.31
N THR A 101 22.17 0.70 -0.08
CA THR A 101 21.34 1.52 0.81
C THR A 101 19.91 1.68 0.30
N VAL A 102 19.72 1.82 -1.01
CA VAL A 102 18.40 1.90 -1.64
C VAL A 102 17.67 0.57 -1.53
N LEU A 103 18.34 -0.56 -1.81
CA LEU A 103 17.76 -1.90 -1.66
C LEU A 103 17.34 -2.19 -0.22
N LEU A 104 18.19 -1.81 0.75
CA LEU A 104 17.86 -1.91 2.18
C LEU A 104 16.65 -1.04 2.53
N SER A 105 16.60 0.21 2.05
CA SER A 105 15.50 1.14 2.30
C SER A 105 14.19 0.57 1.77
N ILE A 106 14.17 0.09 0.54
CA ILE A 106 13.02 -0.58 -0.08
C ILE A 106 12.56 -1.77 0.78
N ALA A 107 13.48 -2.64 1.20
CA ALA A 107 13.14 -3.81 2.01
C ALA A 107 12.53 -3.42 3.37
N VAL A 108 13.04 -2.35 4.01
CA VAL A 108 12.51 -1.83 5.27
C VAL A 108 11.10 -1.27 5.07
N PHE A 109 10.88 -0.43 4.03
CA PHE A 109 9.55 0.11 3.74
C PHE A 109 8.54 -0.98 3.39
N MET A 110 8.92 -1.96 2.56
CA MET A 110 8.09 -3.14 2.28
C MET A 110 7.71 -3.90 3.57
N THR A 111 8.66 -4.04 4.50
CA THR A 111 8.42 -4.71 5.78
C THR A 111 7.41 -3.93 6.63
N ILE A 112 7.54 -2.61 6.71
CA ILE A 112 6.61 -1.73 7.45
C ILE A 112 5.21 -1.81 6.84
N ASP A 113 5.08 -1.69 5.52
CA ASP A 113 3.78 -1.77 4.82
C ASP A 113 3.12 -3.13 5.04
N SER A 114 3.89 -4.22 4.96
CA SER A 114 3.39 -5.58 5.20
C SER A 114 2.89 -5.79 6.63
N ALA A 115 3.43 -5.03 7.60
CA ALA A 115 3.00 -5.08 8.99
C ALA A 115 1.74 -4.23 9.24
N MET A 116 1.55 -3.15 8.47
CA MET A 116 0.39 -2.26 8.57
C MET A 116 -0.84 -2.81 7.84
N LEU A 117 -0.64 -3.59 6.76
CA LEU A 117 -1.73 -4.27 6.08
C LEU A 117 -2.22 -5.46 6.93
N PRO A 118 -3.53 -5.56 7.23
CA PRO A 118 -4.05 -6.79 7.80
C PRO A 118 -3.79 -7.92 6.79
N ARG A 119 -3.27 -9.06 7.27
CA ARG A 119 -3.03 -10.26 6.46
C ARG A 119 -4.36 -10.88 6.02
N THR A 120 -5.06 -10.22 5.11
CA THR A 120 -6.34 -10.69 4.58
C THR A 120 -6.15 -11.10 3.13
N SER A 121 -6.50 -12.36 2.83
CA SER A 121 -6.49 -12.96 1.48
C SER A 121 -7.61 -12.45 0.56
N LYS A 122 -8.47 -11.55 1.06
CA LYS A 122 -9.53 -10.91 0.29
C LYS A 122 -8.96 -9.64 -0.35
N PRO A 123 -9.39 -9.28 -1.58
CA PRO A 123 -8.76 -8.20 -2.33
C PRO A 123 -8.84 -6.89 -1.55
N ALA A 124 -7.72 -6.47 -0.96
CA ALA A 124 -7.58 -5.16 -0.38
C ALA A 124 -7.50 -4.15 -1.54
N THR A 125 -8.53 -3.31 -1.60
CA THR A 125 -8.80 -2.32 -2.64
C THR A 125 -7.65 -1.33 -2.78
N ILE A 126 -7.35 -0.87 -4.01
CA ILE A 126 -6.42 0.21 -4.45
C ILE A 126 -5.00 0.16 -3.86
N ILE A 127 -4.83 0.17 -2.54
CA ILE A 127 -3.57 0.09 -1.80
C ILE A 127 -2.77 -1.17 -2.21
N SER A 128 -3.42 -2.32 -2.37
CA SER A 128 -2.70 -3.51 -2.85
C SER A 128 -2.23 -3.39 -4.29
N PHE A 129 -2.98 -2.70 -5.15
CA PHE A 129 -2.54 -2.45 -6.53
C PHE A 129 -1.35 -1.46 -6.56
N THR A 130 -1.37 -0.41 -5.75
CA THR A 130 -0.25 0.54 -5.67
C THR A 130 1.01 -0.12 -5.13
N LEU A 131 0.89 -0.98 -4.12
CA LEU A 131 2.02 -1.76 -3.59
C LEU A 131 2.57 -2.76 -4.61
N MET A 132 1.69 -3.43 -5.36
CA MET A 132 2.13 -4.37 -6.40
C MET A 132 2.90 -3.66 -7.52
N ILE A 133 2.43 -2.46 -7.92
CA ILE A 133 3.13 -1.62 -8.90
C ILE A 133 4.47 -1.16 -8.35
N ASP A 134 4.54 -0.76 -7.07
CA ASP A 134 5.78 -0.29 -6.45
C ASP A 134 6.84 -1.41 -6.39
N ILE A 135 6.46 -2.62 -5.96
CA ILE A 135 7.35 -3.80 -5.97
C ILE A 135 7.82 -4.13 -7.39
N ALA A 136 6.93 -4.06 -8.39
CA ALA A 136 7.28 -4.31 -9.79
C ALA A 136 8.24 -3.26 -10.36
N LEU A 137 8.00 -1.98 -10.11
CA LEU A 137 8.88 -0.89 -10.53
C LEU A 137 10.24 -0.98 -9.83
N SER A 138 10.26 -1.20 -8.52
CA SER A 138 11.47 -1.32 -7.74
C SER A 138 12.33 -2.52 -8.17
N SER A 139 11.71 -3.67 -8.48
CA SER A 139 12.42 -4.83 -9.00
C SER A 139 12.96 -4.60 -10.42
N ALA A 140 12.19 -3.94 -11.30
CA ALA A 140 12.68 -3.56 -12.63
C ALA A 140 13.90 -2.62 -12.55
N ILE A 141 13.88 -1.64 -11.64
CA ILE A 141 14.96 -0.67 -11.45
C ILE A 141 16.22 -1.34 -10.89
N THR A 142 16.09 -2.21 -9.89
CA THR A 142 17.24 -2.96 -9.34
C THR A 142 17.86 -3.88 -10.39
N VAL A 143 17.06 -4.58 -11.21
CA VAL A 143 17.57 -5.38 -12.34
C VAL A 143 18.29 -4.49 -13.35
N MET A 144 17.72 -3.33 -13.70
CA MET A 144 18.33 -2.40 -14.64
C MET A 144 19.62 -1.78 -14.09
N ALA A 145 19.71 -1.54 -12.78
CA ALA A 145 20.92 -1.08 -12.10
C ALA A 145 22.02 -2.15 -12.10
N ILE A 146 21.66 -3.42 -11.83
CA ILE A 146 22.59 -4.57 -11.92
C ILE A 146 23.10 -4.75 -13.35
N LEU A 147 22.21 -4.63 -14.36
CA LEU A 147 22.61 -4.68 -15.76
C LEU A 147 23.57 -3.53 -16.11
N ASN A 148 23.27 -2.30 -15.69
CA ASN A 148 24.16 -1.16 -15.88
C ASN A 148 25.55 -1.39 -15.25
N LEU A 149 25.60 -1.93 -14.04
CA LEU A 149 26.85 -2.26 -13.37
C LEU A 149 27.61 -3.36 -14.13
N ARG A 150 26.90 -4.41 -14.59
CA ARG A 150 27.48 -5.49 -15.39
C ARG A 150 28.05 -5.01 -16.73
N ILE A 151 27.47 -3.97 -17.31
CA ILE A 151 27.94 -3.35 -18.55
C ILE A 151 29.16 -2.49 -18.28
N TYR A 152 29.15 -1.74 -17.18
CA TYR A 152 30.24 -0.85 -16.80
C TYR A 152 31.52 -1.61 -16.42
N ILE A 153 31.41 -2.72 -15.69
CA ILE A 153 32.56 -3.57 -15.33
C ILE A 153 33.10 -4.34 -16.55
N LYS A 154 32.37 -4.38 -17.67
CA LYS A 154 32.76 -5.13 -18.86
C LYS A 154 33.87 -4.37 -19.61
N ASP A 155 34.99 -5.04 -19.87
CA ASP A 155 36.15 -4.45 -20.55
C ASP A 155 35.80 -3.81 -21.91
N PRO A 156 36.46 -2.68 -22.27
CA PRO A 156 36.20 -1.90 -23.49
C PRO A 156 36.36 -2.70 -24.80
N ASP A 157 37.14 -3.77 -24.81
CA ASP A 157 37.39 -4.61 -25.99
C ASP A 157 36.35 -5.72 -26.21
N SER A 158 35.40 -5.89 -25.29
CA SER A 158 34.38 -6.93 -25.41
C SER A 158 33.19 -6.46 -26.29
N PRO A 159 32.72 -7.26 -27.26
CA PRO A 159 31.64 -6.83 -28.14
C PRO A 159 30.36 -6.55 -27.33
N VAL A 160 29.77 -5.38 -27.54
CA VAL A 160 28.50 -4.98 -26.94
C VAL A 160 27.43 -6.04 -27.25
N PRO A 161 26.65 -6.49 -26.24
CA PRO A 161 25.64 -7.52 -26.47
C PRO A 161 24.62 -7.09 -27.52
N LYS A 162 24.29 -7.97 -28.47
CA LYS A 162 23.39 -7.67 -29.61
C LYS A 162 22.01 -7.15 -29.17
N TRP A 163 21.52 -7.59 -28.02
CA TRP A 163 20.26 -7.13 -27.43
C TRP A 163 20.30 -5.64 -27.03
N MET A 164 21.46 -5.11 -26.64
CA MET A 164 21.65 -3.71 -26.28
C MET A 164 21.63 -2.78 -27.50
N ILE A 165 22.25 -3.23 -28.59
CA ILE A 165 22.18 -2.55 -29.88
C ILE A 165 20.75 -2.55 -30.40
N ALA A 166 20.03 -3.67 -30.24
CA ALA A 166 18.61 -3.75 -30.60
C ALA A 166 17.76 -2.75 -29.79
N ILE A 167 17.95 -2.66 -28.47
CA ILE A 167 17.26 -1.70 -27.60
C ILE A 167 17.60 -0.25 -27.98
N TYR A 168 18.89 0.06 -28.19
CA TYR A 168 19.32 1.40 -28.61
C TYR A 168 18.70 1.79 -29.95
N ARG A 169 18.64 0.87 -30.92
CA ARG A 169 17.98 1.07 -32.22
C ARG A 169 16.47 1.26 -32.08
N ILE A 170 15.82 0.52 -31.19
CA ILE A 170 14.38 0.67 -30.92
C ILE A 170 14.09 2.02 -30.26
N LEU A 171 14.89 2.42 -29.26
CA LEU A 171 14.77 3.71 -28.57
C LEU A 171 15.02 4.90 -29.52
N THR A 172 16.08 4.84 -30.34
CA THR A 172 16.35 5.87 -31.35
C THR A 172 15.30 5.89 -32.46
N CYS A 173 14.77 4.74 -32.91
CA CYS A 173 13.63 4.72 -33.82
C CYS A 173 12.36 5.33 -33.19
N ALA A 174 12.06 5.04 -31.92
CA ALA A 174 10.91 5.60 -31.22
C ALA A 174 11.04 7.12 -30.97
N LEU A 175 12.24 7.59 -30.60
CA LEU A 175 12.56 9.01 -30.42
C LEU A 175 12.61 9.77 -31.75
N CYS A 176 13.19 9.19 -32.82
CA CYS A 176 13.16 9.78 -34.17
C CYS A 176 11.74 9.81 -34.76
N ARG A 177 10.89 8.83 -34.45
CA ARG A 177 9.48 8.82 -34.86
C ARG A 177 8.66 9.88 -34.10
N LYS A 178 8.95 10.11 -32.82
CA LYS A 178 8.37 11.24 -32.05
C LYS A 178 8.82 12.60 -32.57
N ARG A 179 10.08 12.76 -33.02
CA ARG A 179 10.59 14.02 -33.57
C ARG A 179 10.02 14.38 -34.96
N LYS A 180 9.54 13.39 -35.73
CA LYS A 180 8.83 13.60 -37.02
C LYS A 180 7.33 13.93 -36.87
N MET A 181 6.77 13.97 -35.66
CA MET A 181 5.36 14.32 -35.38
C MET A 181 5.25 15.54 -34.43
N GLY A 182 6.08 16.57 -34.62
CA GLY A 182 5.83 17.93 -34.11
C GLY A 182 5.30 18.79 -35.26
N PRO A 183 4.27 19.62 -35.05
CA PRO A 183 3.44 20.18 -36.13
C PRO A 183 4.21 21.18 -37.00
N LEU A 184 3.81 21.18 -38.28
CA LEU A 184 4.08 22.23 -39.28
C LEU A 184 3.64 23.61 -38.78
#